data_AF-B7AN74-F1
#
_entry.id   AF-B7AN74-F1
#
_cell.length_a   1.000
_cell.length_b   1.000
_cell.length_c   1.000
_cell.angle_alpha   90.00
_cell.angle_beta   90.00
_cell.angle_gamma   90.00
#
_symmetry.space_group_name_H-M   'P 1'
#
loop_
_entity.id
_entity.type
_entity.pdbx_description
1 polymer ?
#
loop_
_entity_poly.entity_id
_entity_poly.type
_entity_poly.pdbx_seq_one_letter_code
_entity_poly.pdbx_strand_id
1 'polypeptide(L)'
;MILKKSLKCIDKENLNKLYFYYGGLISTYIDNDVEALKLNEIKFKREEEFGLLKINQIIKINKSSNIIKKYNDSIKSVQRESTVFDLQSCIIKLINMRNVMAHEIYECSFKDKDIIELLSKEKIRDAQFEFLTNYDTDLMDDMTKSIISNYYYMCEIILLLEEKDK
;
A
#
# COMPACT_ATOMS: atom_id res chain seq x y z
N MET A 1 9.58 -6.60 7.01
CA MET A 1 8.16 -6.46 6.58
C MET A 1 7.26 -6.43 7.81
N ILE A 2 6.40 -5.42 7.95
CA ILE A 2 5.61 -5.17 9.18
C ILE A 2 4.74 -6.36 9.60
N LEU A 3 4.09 -7.04 8.65
CA LEU A 3 3.30 -8.24 8.94
C LEU A 3 4.13 -9.30 9.69
N LYS A 4 5.36 -9.59 9.24
CA LYS A 4 6.25 -10.57 9.89
C LYS A 4 6.53 -10.22 11.36
N LYS A 5 6.67 -8.93 11.68
CA LYS A 5 6.83 -8.47 13.07
C LYS A 5 5.56 -8.74 13.89
N SER A 6 4.39 -8.45 13.31
CA SER A 6 3.09 -8.68 13.95
C SER A 6 2.78 -10.17 14.20
N LEU A 7 3.36 -11.09 13.43
CA LEU A 7 3.17 -12.54 13.64
C LEU A 7 3.74 -13.04 14.98
N LYS A 8 4.70 -12.34 15.59
CA LYS A 8 5.32 -12.79 16.86
C LYS A 8 4.34 -12.82 18.05
N CYS A 9 3.30 -12.00 18.00
CA CYS A 9 2.34 -11.83 19.09
C CYS A 9 0.90 -12.13 18.66
N ILE A 10 0.73 -12.86 17.54
CA ILE A 10 -0.59 -13.20 17.02
C ILE A 10 -1.23 -14.32 17.83
N ASP A 11 -2.52 -14.19 18.12
CA ASP A 11 -3.29 -15.27 18.73
C ASP A 11 -3.55 -16.41 17.74
N LYS A 12 -3.88 -17.59 18.29
CA LYS A 12 -4.08 -18.81 17.50
C LYS A 12 -5.25 -18.70 16.51
N GLU A 13 -6.30 -17.95 16.86
CA GLU A 13 -7.47 -17.80 16.00
C GLU A 13 -7.11 -17.00 14.73
N ASN A 14 -6.45 -15.85 14.91
CA ASN A 14 -5.98 -15.02 13.81
C ASN A 14 -4.89 -15.72 12.99
N LEU A 15 -4.00 -16.50 13.62
CA LEU A 15 -3.01 -17.31 12.91
C LEU A 15 -3.68 -18.37 12.01
N ASN A 16 -4.67 -19.09 12.53
CA ASN A 16 -5.41 -20.08 11.75
C ASN A 16 -6.16 -19.44 10.57
N LYS A 17 -6.75 -18.26 10.78
CA LYS A 17 -7.38 -17.47 9.69
C LYS A 17 -6.36 -17.09 8.61
N LEU A 18 -5.16 -16.66 9.00
CA LEU A 18 -4.09 -16.36 8.04
C LEU A 18 -3.71 -17.60 7.22
N TYR A 19 -3.51 -18.75 7.85
CA TYR A 19 -3.24 -20.01 7.14
C TYR A 19 -4.37 -20.39 6.19
N PHE A 20 -5.62 -20.20 6.59
CA PHE A 20 -6.77 -20.44 5.73
C PHE A 20 -6.75 -19.54 4.49
N TYR A 21 -6.58 -18.22 4.67
CA TYR A 21 -6.50 -17.28 3.54
C TYR A 21 -5.29 -17.55 2.64
N TYR A 22 -4.17 -17.95 3.23
CA TYR A 22 -2.93 -18.25 2.51
C TYR A 22 -3.05 -19.52 1.68
N GLY A 23 -3.62 -20.59 2.25
CA GLY A 23 -3.92 -21.82 1.51
C GLY A 23 -4.91 -21.60 0.37
N GLY A 24 -5.81 -20.62 0.51
CA GLY A 24 -6.71 -20.21 -0.58
C GLY A 24 -6.04 -19.54 -1.79
N LEU A 25 -4.73 -19.23 -1.72
CA LEU A 25 -3.97 -18.67 -2.85
C LEU A 25 -3.51 -19.74 -3.86
N ILE A 26 -3.91 -21.01 -3.70
CA ILE A 26 -3.65 -22.07 -4.67
C ILE A 26 -4.11 -21.60 -6.06
N SER A 27 -3.22 -21.73 -7.05
CA SER A 27 -3.48 -21.38 -8.44
C SER A 27 -3.23 -22.56 -9.35
N THR A 28 -3.67 -22.47 -10.60
CA THR A 28 -3.36 -23.47 -11.64
C THR A 28 -2.31 -22.93 -12.61
N TYR A 29 -1.52 -23.81 -13.20
CA TYR A 29 -0.62 -23.49 -14.32
C TYR A 29 -0.66 -24.61 -15.37
N ILE A 30 -0.37 -24.26 -16.62
CA ILE A 30 -0.23 -25.25 -17.70
C ILE A 30 1.22 -25.71 -17.72
N ASP A 31 1.41 -27.02 -17.57
CA ASP A 31 2.69 -27.67 -17.75
C ASP A 31 2.76 -28.21 -19.19
N ASN A 32 3.50 -27.50 -20.04
CA ASN A 32 3.60 -27.83 -21.46
C ASN A 32 4.37 -29.13 -21.73
N ASP A 33 5.25 -29.55 -20.82
CA ASP A 33 6.07 -30.76 -21.02
C ASP A 33 5.24 -32.03 -20.89
N VAL A 34 4.19 -31.98 -20.07
CA VAL A 34 3.25 -33.08 -19.84
C VAL A 34 1.82 -32.77 -20.32
N GLU A 35 1.65 -31.66 -21.05
CA GLU A 35 0.38 -31.20 -21.62
C GLU A 35 -0.79 -31.24 -20.61
N ALA A 36 -0.53 -30.85 -19.37
CA ALA A 36 -1.47 -31.00 -18.26
C ALA A 36 -1.66 -29.71 -17.46
N LEU A 37 -2.86 -29.52 -16.93
CA LEU A 37 -3.14 -28.49 -15.94
C LEU A 37 -2.66 -28.98 -14.56
N LYS A 38 -1.71 -28.28 -13.95
CA LYS A 38 -1.21 -28.57 -12.60
C LYS A 38 -1.62 -27.48 -11.62
N LEU A 39 -1.63 -27.85 -10.34
CA LEU A 39 -1.88 -26.93 -9.23
C LEU A 39 -0.54 -26.46 -8.64
N ASN A 40 -0.44 -25.16 -8.37
CA ASN A 40 0.56 -24.61 -7.47
C ASN A 40 0.16 -24.94 -6.04
N GLU A 41 0.84 -25.91 -5.44
CA GLU A 41 0.61 -26.29 -4.05
C GLU A 41 1.27 -25.31 -3.08
N ILE A 42 0.49 -24.84 -2.10
CA ILE A 42 1.02 -24.09 -0.97
C ILE A 42 1.12 -25.08 0.20
N LYS A 43 2.33 -25.60 0.43
CA LYS A 43 2.60 -26.52 1.53
C LYS A 43 2.62 -25.77 2.85
N PHE A 44 1.95 -26.34 3.86
CA PHE A 44 1.98 -25.80 5.21
C PHE A 44 3.42 -25.77 5.75
N LYS A 45 3.80 -24.63 6.34
CA LYS A 45 5.04 -24.43 7.08
C LYS A 45 4.72 -23.74 8.39
N ARG A 46 5.29 -24.23 9.48
CA ARG A 46 5.05 -23.67 10.81
C ARG A 46 5.63 -22.27 10.95
N GLU A 47 6.74 -22.01 10.29
CA GLU A 47 7.46 -20.73 10.25
C GLU A 47 7.06 -19.92 9.00
N GLU A 48 5.81 -20.03 8.55
CA GLU A 48 5.32 -19.29 7.39
C GLU A 48 5.27 -17.78 7.67
N GLU A 49 5.75 -17.00 6.71
CA GLU A 49 5.82 -15.54 6.79
C GLU A 49 4.78 -14.86 5.88
N PHE A 50 3.97 -15.66 5.19
CA PHE A 50 2.86 -15.27 4.33
C PHE A 50 3.27 -14.37 3.16
N GLY A 51 4.43 -14.65 2.56
CA GLY A 51 5.06 -13.81 1.54
C GLY A 51 4.30 -13.70 0.21
N LEU A 52 3.37 -14.63 -0.07
CA LEU A 52 2.52 -14.60 -1.26
C LEU A 52 1.32 -13.63 -1.14
N LEU A 53 1.00 -13.14 0.06
CA LEU A 53 -0.08 -12.17 0.24
C LEU A 53 0.30 -10.81 -0.37
N LYS A 54 -0.53 -10.31 -1.28
CA LYS A 54 -0.42 -8.94 -1.79
C LYS A 54 -0.83 -7.94 -0.72
N ILE A 55 -0.28 -6.73 -0.75
CA ILE A 55 -0.59 -5.65 0.20
C ILE A 55 -2.10 -5.43 0.35
N ASN A 56 -2.84 -5.43 -0.76
CA ASN A 56 -4.30 -5.24 -0.77
C ASN A 56 -5.03 -6.33 0.03
N GLN A 57 -4.53 -7.58 -0.03
CA GLN A 57 -5.06 -8.70 0.74
C GLN A 57 -4.71 -8.54 2.22
N ILE A 58 -3.48 -8.14 2.53
CA ILE A 58 -3.03 -7.85 3.90
C ILE A 58 -3.92 -6.77 4.54
N ILE A 59 -4.22 -5.68 3.83
CA ILE A 59 -5.13 -4.63 4.32
C ILE A 59 -6.53 -5.18 4.58
N LYS A 60 -7.10 -5.95 3.64
CA LYS A 60 -8.44 -6.55 3.81
C LYS A 60 -8.50 -7.47 5.04
N ILE A 61 -7.48 -8.30 5.22
CA ILE A 61 -7.36 -9.17 6.40
C ILE A 61 -7.24 -8.32 7.66
N ASN A 62 -6.41 -7.27 7.65
CA ASN A 62 -6.20 -6.43 8.81
C ASN A 62 -7.47 -5.69 9.25
N LYS A 63 -8.32 -5.26 8.31
CA LYS A 63 -9.62 -4.63 8.63
C LYS A 63 -10.52 -5.52 9.50
N SER A 64 -10.49 -6.84 9.31
CA SER A 64 -11.34 -7.77 10.07
C SER A 64 -10.66 -8.38 11.29
N SER A 65 -9.33 -8.49 11.29
CA SER A 65 -8.56 -9.23 12.31
C SER A 65 -7.73 -8.34 13.23
N ASN A 66 -7.41 -7.12 12.80
CA ASN A 66 -6.59 -6.17 13.53
C ASN A 66 -5.24 -6.75 14.00
N ILE A 67 -4.60 -7.55 13.13
CA ILE A 67 -3.30 -8.20 13.39
C ILE A 67 -2.15 -7.18 13.39
N ILE A 68 -2.16 -6.25 12.42
CA ILE A 68 -1.17 -5.20 12.25
C ILE A 68 -1.70 -3.92 12.88
N LYS A 69 -1.48 -3.74 14.19
CA LYS A 69 -1.96 -2.57 14.94
C LYS A 69 -1.53 -1.24 14.33
N LYS A 70 -0.30 -1.20 13.80
CA LYS A 70 0.28 -0.01 13.17
C LYS A 70 -0.52 0.49 11.97
N TYR A 71 -1.24 -0.39 11.27
CA TYR A 71 -2.10 -0.01 10.15
C TYR A 71 -3.38 0.70 10.59
N ASN A 72 -3.68 0.78 11.89
CA ASN A 72 -4.79 1.60 12.40
C ASN A 72 -4.35 3.01 12.80
N ASP A 73 -3.06 3.34 12.64
CA ASP A 73 -2.60 4.71 12.83
C ASP A 73 -3.25 5.64 11.78
N SER A 74 -3.13 6.95 12.01
CA SER A 74 -3.65 7.99 11.12
C SER A 74 -2.55 8.95 10.73
N ILE A 75 -2.69 9.57 9.56
CA ILE A 75 -1.79 10.62 9.07
C ILE A 75 -2.55 11.94 9.03
N LYS A 76 -1.91 13.02 9.47
CA LYS A 76 -2.50 14.36 9.43
C LYS A 76 -2.47 14.92 8.01
N SER A 77 -3.47 15.73 7.69
CA SER A 77 -3.44 16.56 6.50
C SER A 77 -2.34 17.62 6.63
N VAL A 78 -1.64 17.89 5.52
CA VAL A 78 -0.61 18.93 5.47
C VAL A 78 -1.22 20.32 5.16
N GLN A 79 -2.47 20.37 4.70
CA GLN A 79 -3.16 21.63 4.39
C GLN A 79 -4.20 22.02 5.42
N ARG A 80 -4.79 21.05 6.14
CA ARG A 80 -5.91 21.26 7.06
C ARG A 80 -5.62 20.65 8.41
N GLU A 81 -5.32 21.48 9.41
CA GLU A 81 -4.90 21.03 10.75
C GLU A 81 -5.89 20.07 11.43
N SER A 82 -7.19 20.23 11.18
CA SER A 82 -8.24 19.40 11.78
C SER A 82 -8.53 18.09 11.02
N THR A 83 -7.87 17.86 9.88
CA THR A 83 -8.15 16.70 9.02
C THR A 83 -7.11 15.60 9.25
N VAL A 84 -7.61 14.37 9.43
CA VAL A 84 -6.80 13.16 9.54
C VAL A 84 -7.29 12.11 8.56
N PHE A 85 -6.36 11.32 8.03
CA PHE A 85 -6.62 10.23 7.11
C PHE A 85 -6.23 8.91 7.77
N ASP A 86 -7.09 7.91 7.67
CA ASP A 86 -6.76 6.58 8.16
C ASP A 86 -5.70 5.93 7.25
N LEU A 87 -4.66 5.34 7.87
CA LEU A 87 -3.51 4.83 7.15
C LEU A 87 -3.88 3.73 6.14
N GLN A 88 -4.85 2.88 6.47
CA GLN A 88 -5.31 1.83 5.56
C GLN A 88 -5.94 2.40 4.29
N SER A 89 -6.78 3.44 4.38
CA SER A 89 -7.32 4.10 3.20
C SER A 89 -6.23 4.81 2.41
N CYS A 90 -5.26 5.45 3.07
CA CYS A 90 -4.10 6.03 2.37
C CYS A 90 -3.36 5.00 1.52
N ILE A 91 -3.03 3.83 2.08
CA ILE A 91 -2.34 2.77 1.34
C ILE A 91 -3.22 2.27 0.16
N ILE A 92 -4.54 2.13 0.35
CA ILE A 92 -5.46 1.76 -0.74
C ILE A 92 -5.43 2.79 -1.87
N LYS A 93 -5.45 4.09 -1.56
CA LYS A 93 -5.38 5.16 -2.56
C LYS A 93 -4.07 5.10 -3.37
N LEU A 94 -2.93 4.88 -2.70
CA LEU A 94 -1.64 4.66 -3.38
C LEU A 94 -1.65 3.44 -4.32
N ILE A 95 -2.23 2.32 -3.86
CA ILE A 95 -2.40 1.11 -4.67
C ILE A 95 -3.23 1.39 -5.92
N ASN A 96 -4.31 2.19 -5.79
CA ASN A 96 -5.21 2.54 -6.87
C ASN A 96 -4.51 3.45 -7.89
N MET A 97 -3.83 4.51 -7.44
CA MET A 97 -3.03 5.37 -8.31
C MET A 97 -2.00 4.56 -9.11
N ARG A 98 -1.25 3.68 -8.44
CA ARG A 98 -0.28 2.80 -9.12
C ARG A 98 -0.95 1.87 -10.14
N ASN A 99 -2.17 1.39 -9.88
CA ASN A 99 -2.90 0.60 -10.88
C ASN A 99 -3.26 1.42 -12.11
N VAL A 100 -3.76 2.66 -11.93
CA VAL A 100 -4.07 3.56 -13.05
C VAL A 100 -2.81 3.81 -13.88
N MET A 101 -1.70 4.16 -13.24
CA MET A 101 -0.43 4.40 -13.92
C MET A 101 0.10 3.17 -14.68
N ALA A 102 -0.12 1.96 -14.16
CA ALA A 102 0.34 0.73 -14.81
C ALA A 102 -0.47 0.37 -16.06
N HIS A 103 -1.72 0.84 -16.18
CA HIS A 103 -2.60 0.53 -17.31
C HIS A 103 -2.73 1.68 -18.31
N GLU A 104 -2.57 2.94 -17.88
CA GLU A 104 -2.91 4.15 -18.65
C GLU A 104 -1.79 5.22 -18.55
N ILE A 105 -0.57 4.89 -18.99
CA ILE A 105 0.63 5.77 -18.81
C ILE A 105 0.46 7.15 -19.46
N TYR A 106 -0.22 7.26 -20.60
CA TYR A 106 -0.30 8.51 -21.38
C TYR A 106 -1.44 9.45 -20.98
N GLU A 107 -2.51 8.94 -20.37
CA GLU A 107 -3.70 9.71 -19.98
C GLU A 107 -4.22 9.27 -18.61
N CYS A 108 -3.38 9.32 -17.57
CA CYS A 108 -3.81 8.99 -16.22
C CYS A 108 -4.92 9.94 -15.73
N SER A 109 -6.15 9.42 -15.58
CA SER A 109 -7.25 10.16 -14.95
C SER A 109 -7.41 9.74 -13.49
N PHE A 110 -6.81 10.50 -12.58
CA PHE A 110 -6.92 10.24 -11.14
C PHE A 110 -8.22 10.84 -10.58
N LYS A 111 -8.89 10.06 -9.72
CA LYS A 111 -10.13 10.43 -9.02
C LYS A 111 -9.86 10.50 -7.51
N ASP A 112 -10.84 10.93 -6.73
CA ASP A 112 -10.73 11.04 -5.26
C ASP A 112 -10.33 9.72 -4.57
N LYS A 113 -10.69 8.58 -5.17
CA LYS A 113 -10.31 7.24 -4.69
C LYS A 113 -8.83 6.89 -4.91
N ASP A 114 -8.12 7.71 -5.67
CA ASP A 114 -6.72 7.52 -6.07
C ASP A 114 -5.79 8.50 -5.35
N ILE A 115 -6.29 9.64 -4.88
CA ILE A 115 -5.50 10.74 -4.29
C ILE A 115 -5.81 10.88 -2.80
N ILE A 116 -4.80 10.85 -1.93
CA ILE A 116 -4.96 11.00 -0.48
C ILE A 116 -5.48 12.40 -0.16
N GLU A 117 -4.71 13.40 -0.55
CA GLU A 117 -5.03 14.82 -0.52
C GLU A 117 -4.26 15.51 -1.64
N LEU A 118 -4.93 16.38 -2.41
CA LEU A 118 -4.28 17.16 -3.46
C LEU A 118 -3.61 18.40 -2.86
N LEU A 119 -2.28 18.46 -2.91
CA LEU A 119 -1.49 19.53 -2.31
C LEU A 119 -1.54 20.81 -3.11
N SER A 120 -1.50 21.97 -2.45
CA SER A 120 -1.23 23.25 -3.10
C SER A 120 0.21 23.28 -3.65
N LYS A 121 0.43 24.11 -4.68
CA LYS A 121 1.78 24.30 -5.24
C LYS A 121 2.76 24.84 -4.19
N GLU A 122 2.28 25.67 -3.27
CA GLU A 122 3.05 26.15 -2.12
C GLU A 122 3.54 24.98 -1.26
N LYS A 123 2.65 24.07 -0.84
CA LYS A 123 3.05 22.89 -0.06
C LYS A 123 4.01 21.96 -0.78
N ILE A 124 3.88 21.83 -2.11
CA ILE A 124 4.82 21.05 -2.92
C ILE A 124 6.22 21.70 -2.92
N ARG A 125 6.31 23.03 -3.03
CA ARG A 125 7.58 23.75 -2.96
C ARG A 125 8.22 23.64 -1.56
N ASP A 126 7.42 23.79 -0.51
CA ASP A 126 7.87 23.68 0.87
C ASP A 126 8.44 22.30 1.20
N ALA A 127 7.95 21.25 0.53
CA ALA A 127 8.45 19.88 0.70
C ALA A 127 9.86 19.65 0.13
N GLN A 128 10.41 20.60 -0.65
CA GLN A 128 11.79 20.61 -1.15
C GLN A 128 12.28 19.27 -1.73
N PHE A 129 11.45 18.64 -2.57
CA PHE A 129 11.85 17.40 -3.24
C PHE A 129 13.08 17.60 -4.13
N GLU A 130 14.14 16.84 -3.88
CA GLU A 130 15.43 16.98 -4.58
C GLU A 130 15.27 16.87 -6.11
N PHE A 131 14.42 15.95 -6.58
CA PHE A 131 14.16 15.75 -8.01
C PHE A 131 13.36 16.90 -8.67
N LEU A 132 12.82 17.84 -7.88
CA LEU A 132 12.11 19.03 -8.36
C LEU A 132 12.94 20.31 -8.30
N THR A 133 14.17 20.27 -7.78
CA THR A 133 15.00 21.47 -7.51
C THR A 133 15.17 22.41 -8.71
N ASN A 134 15.17 21.86 -9.94
CA ASN A 134 15.36 22.63 -11.18
C ASN A 134 14.08 22.77 -12.01
N TYR A 135 12.93 22.38 -11.47
CA TYR A 135 11.65 22.43 -12.17
C TYR A 135 10.79 23.59 -11.66
N ASP A 136 10.15 24.28 -12.60
CA ASP A 136 9.13 25.26 -12.24
C ASP A 136 7.83 24.55 -11.85
N THR A 137 7.56 24.51 -10.53
CA THR A 137 6.34 23.92 -9.97
C THR A 137 5.06 24.61 -10.46
N ASP A 138 5.15 25.83 -10.99
CA ASP A 138 4.00 26.53 -11.54
C ASP A 138 3.54 25.96 -12.89
N LEU A 139 4.40 25.23 -13.59
CA LEU A 139 4.10 24.58 -14.87
C LEU A 139 3.55 23.16 -14.72
N MET A 140 3.37 22.67 -13.48
CA MET A 140 2.82 21.33 -13.24
C MET A 140 1.36 21.25 -13.65
N ASP A 141 1.03 20.27 -14.48
CA ASP A 141 -0.35 19.89 -14.76
C ASP A 141 -1.00 19.16 -13.56
N ASP A 142 -2.32 19.00 -13.63
CA ASP A 142 -3.10 18.39 -12.55
C ASP A 142 -2.72 16.92 -12.29
N MET A 143 -2.31 16.20 -13.35
CA MET A 143 -1.85 14.81 -13.25
C MET A 143 -0.56 14.73 -12.44
N THR A 144 0.47 15.48 -12.82
CA THR A 144 1.77 15.57 -12.15
C THR A 144 1.58 15.99 -10.70
N LYS A 145 0.75 17.01 -10.47
CA LYS A 145 0.43 17.50 -9.13
C LYS A 145 -0.22 16.42 -8.26
N SER A 146 -1.11 15.60 -8.83
CA SER A 146 -1.73 14.47 -8.11
C SER A 146 -0.72 13.40 -7.72
N ILE A 147 0.21 13.06 -8.63
CA ILE A 147 1.28 12.08 -8.37
C ILE A 147 2.20 12.58 -7.26
N ILE A 148 2.68 13.83 -7.35
CA ILE A 148 3.57 14.42 -6.34
C ILE A 148 2.88 14.51 -4.98
N SER A 149 1.58 14.84 -4.97
CA SER A 149 0.79 14.87 -3.74
C SER A 149 0.77 13.52 -3.03
N ASN A 150 0.52 12.43 -3.77
CA ASN A 150 0.58 11.08 -3.22
C ASN A 150 2.00 10.64 -2.86
N TYR A 151 3.01 11.09 -3.62
CA TYR A 151 4.41 10.82 -3.30
C TYR A 151 4.80 11.41 -1.95
N TYR A 152 4.40 12.65 -1.66
CA TYR A 152 4.56 13.27 -0.33
C TYR A 152 4.02 12.35 0.77
N TYR A 153 2.76 11.93 0.64
CA TYR A 153 2.13 11.04 1.62
C TYR A 153 2.78 9.66 1.70
N MET A 154 3.32 9.15 0.59
CA MET A 154 4.07 7.90 0.60
C MET A 154 5.34 8.03 1.47
N CYS A 155 6.06 9.15 1.38
CA CYS A 155 7.19 9.45 2.26
C CYS A 155 6.76 9.53 3.74
N GLU A 156 5.68 10.27 4.04
CA GLU A 156 5.14 10.36 5.41
C GLU A 156 4.71 8.98 5.96
N ILE A 157 4.10 8.14 5.12
CA ILE A 157 3.74 6.77 5.48
C ILE A 157 4.99 5.96 5.80
N ILE A 158 6.04 6.03 4.98
CA ILE A 158 7.29 5.31 5.20
C ILE A 158 7.90 5.72 6.55
N LEU A 159 8.01 7.03 6.80
CA LEU A 159 8.51 7.57 8.07
C LEU A 159 7.68 7.06 9.26
N LEU A 160 6.35 7.19 9.20
CA LEU A 160 5.46 6.67 10.23
C LEU A 160 5.68 5.17 10.47
N LEU A 161 5.88 4.42 9.38
CA LEU A 161 6.10 2.98 9.40
C LEU A 161 7.50 2.56 9.91
N GLU A 162 8.49 3.45 9.89
CA GLU A 162 9.86 3.24 10.38
C GLU A 162 10.09 3.79 11.81
N GLU A 163 9.46 4.91 12.19
CA GLU A 163 9.72 5.67 13.43
C GLU A 163 9.41 4.96 14.76
N LYS A 164 8.85 3.75 14.75
CA LYS A 164 8.53 2.98 15.98
C LYS A 164 9.42 1.74 16.17
N ASP A 165 10.56 1.68 15.48
CA ASP A 165 11.58 0.63 15.63
C ASP A 165 12.78 1.05 16.52
N LYS A 166 12.65 2.14 17.30
CA LYS A 166 13.58 2.53 18.36
C LYS A 166 12.96 2.31 19.74
#